data_AF-A0A382ANB7-F1
#
_entry.id   AF-A0A382ANB7-F1
#
_cell.length_a   1.000
_cell.length_b   1.000
_cell.length_c   1.000
_cell.angle_alpha   90.00
_cell.angle_beta   90.00
_cell.angle_gamma   90.00
#
_symmetry.space_group_name_H-M   'P 1'
#
loop_
_entity.id
_entity.type
_entity.pdbx_description
1 polymer ?
#
loop_
_entity_poly.entity_id
_entity_poly.type
_entity_poly.pdbx_seq_one_letter_code
_entity_poly.pdbx_strand_id
1 'polypeptide(L)'
;MNVASSDLGSKVIYCSDEFFAESCRMLQSNEAEFIEDKYDENGKWMDGWESRRRRDGKNDFCYIRLGSKSVIDDFNIDTSHFTGNYAPAISILGCCA
;
A
#
# COMPACT_ATOMS: atom_id res chain seq x y z
N MET A 1 0.24 -0.53 18.59
CA MET A 1 1.51 -0.29 17.84
C MET A 1 1.27 -0.66 16.39
N ASN A 2 1.69 0.15 15.43
CA ASN A 2 1.59 -0.22 14.01
C ASN A 2 2.81 -1.06 13.59
N VAL A 3 2.67 -2.38 13.59
CA VAL A 3 3.74 -3.34 13.23
C VAL A 3 4.01 -3.44 11.74
N ALA A 4 3.21 -2.75 10.91
CA ALA A 4 3.43 -2.61 9.47
C ALA A 4 4.18 -1.32 9.12
N SER A 5 4.46 -0.44 10.09
CA SER A 5 5.21 0.79 9.83
C SER A 5 6.65 0.51 9.38
N SER A 6 7.12 1.26 8.39
CA SER A 6 8.51 1.27 7.93
C SER A 6 9.50 1.65 9.03
N ASP A 7 9.07 2.42 10.03
CA ASP A 7 9.91 2.85 11.17
C ASP A 7 10.35 1.66 12.03
N LEU A 8 9.59 0.55 11.99
CA LEU A 8 9.93 -0.71 12.63
C LEU A 8 10.68 -1.67 11.69
N GLY A 9 11.08 -1.22 10.50
CA GLY A 9 11.76 -2.03 9.49
C GLY A 9 10.81 -2.90 8.65
N SER A 10 9.50 -2.65 8.71
CA SER A 10 8.54 -3.31 7.84
C SER A 10 8.80 -2.92 6.39
N LYS A 11 8.58 -3.85 5.46
CA LYS A 11 8.84 -3.60 4.05
C LYS A 11 7.95 -4.43 3.14
N VAL A 12 7.60 -3.85 2.00
CA VAL A 12 7.09 -4.63 0.87
C VAL A 12 8.25 -5.45 0.31
N ILE A 13 8.08 -6.77 0.23
CA ILE A 13 9.09 -7.70 -0.29
C ILE A 13 8.79 -8.16 -1.71
N TYR A 14 7.56 -7.92 -2.18
CA TYR A 14 7.10 -8.19 -3.52
C TYR A 14 5.81 -7.41 -3.76
N CYS A 15 5.62 -6.89 -4.97
CA CYS A 15 4.39 -6.26 -5.41
C CYS A 15 4.07 -6.71 -6.84
N SER A 16 2.79 -6.94 -7.15
CA SER A 16 2.37 -7.40 -8.46
C SER A 16 2.45 -6.31 -9.54
N ASP A 17 2.18 -5.06 -9.17
CA ASP A 17 2.22 -3.89 -10.05
C ASP A 17 2.34 -2.60 -9.24
N GLU A 18 3.31 -1.75 -9.57
CA GLU A 18 3.58 -0.46 -8.90
C GLU A 18 3.66 0.69 -9.92
N PHE A 19 2.94 0.55 -11.04
CA PHE A 19 3.11 1.44 -12.17
C PHE A 19 2.88 2.92 -11.86
N PHE A 20 1.84 3.28 -11.09
CA PHE A 20 1.50 4.67 -10.82
C PHE A 20 2.07 5.19 -9.50
N ALA A 21 2.10 4.36 -8.45
CA ALA A 21 2.70 4.73 -7.17
C ALA A 21 3.27 3.52 -6.44
N GLU A 22 4.40 3.71 -5.76
CA GLU A 22 5.15 2.66 -5.08
C GLU A 22 4.42 2.13 -3.85
N SER A 23 4.36 0.81 -3.70
CA SER A 23 3.65 0.16 -2.59
C SER A 23 4.28 0.39 -1.22
N CYS A 24 5.57 0.75 -1.19
CA CYS A 24 6.28 1.06 0.05
C CYS A 24 5.68 2.27 0.79
N ARG A 25 4.99 3.18 0.07
CA ARG A 25 4.38 4.39 0.64
C ARG A 25 3.26 4.07 1.62
N MET A 26 2.55 2.95 1.45
CA MET A 26 1.53 2.47 2.39
C MET A 26 2.06 2.20 3.80
N LEU A 27 3.37 2.01 3.96
CA LEU A 27 4.00 1.65 5.23
C LEU A 27 4.56 2.86 5.98
N GLN A 28 4.51 4.06 5.39
CA GLN A 28 5.01 5.27 6.02
C GLN A 28 4.16 5.62 7.25
N SER A 29 4.78 6.27 8.25
CA SER A 29 4.13 6.59 9.52
C SER A 29 3.40 7.93 9.54
N ASN A 30 3.62 8.78 8.54
CA ASN A 30 2.88 10.03 8.35
C ASN A 30 1.47 9.77 7.84
N GLU A 31 0.59 10.76 8.02
CA GLU A 31 -0.71 10.78 7.35
C GLU A 31 -0.51 10.93 5.83
N ALA A 32 -1.46 10.40 5.05
CA ALA A 32 -1.41 10.47 3.60
C ALA A 32 -1.50 11.91 3.08
N GLU A 33 -0.55 12.32 2.25
CA GLU A 33 -0.48 13.66 1.68
C GLU A 33 -1.01 13.72 0.24
N PHE A 34 -1.66 14.83 -0.11
CA PHE A 34 -1.98 15.17 -1.49
C PHE A 34 -1.26 16.46 -1.89
N ILE A 35 -0.36 16.36 -2.87
CA ILE A 35 0.46 17.49 -3.33
C ILE A 35 0.06 17.81 -4.77
N GLU A 36 -0.69 18.89 -4.98
CA GLU A 36 -1.38 19.23 -6.25
C GLU A 36 -0.46 19.32 -7.48
N ASP A 37 0.79 19.74 -7.31
CA ASP A 37 1.74 19.93 -8.43
C ASP A 37 2.86 18.87 -8.49
N LYS A 38 2.70 17.74 -7.77
CA LYS A 38 3.69 16.65 -7.77
C LYS A 38 3.30 15.50 -8.70
N TYR A 39 4.27 14.99 -9.45
CA TYR A 39 4.12 13.93 -10.44
C TYR A 39 5.29 12.95 -10.34
N ASP A 40 5.00 11.67 -10.53
CA ASP A 40 5.97 10.61 -10.77
C ASP A 40 6.12 10.39 -12.29
N GLU A 41 7.02 9.49 -12.70
CA GLU A 41 7.30 9.21 -14.13
C GLU A 41 6.04 8.79 -14.91
N ASN A 42 5.11 8.10 -14.24
CA ASN A 42 3.95 7.48 -14.88
C ASN A 42 2.61 8.19 -14.57
N GLY A 43 2.61 9.29 -13.83
CA GLY A 43 1.37 9.99 -13.51
C GLY A 43 1.45 10.92 -12.31
N LYS A 44 0.27 11.24 -11.76
CA LYS A 44 0.15 12.01 -10.54
C LYS A 44 0.91 11.29 -9.42
N TRP A 45 1.73 12.02 -8.66
CA TRP A 45 2.33 11.44 -7.47
C TRP A 45 1.23 11.21 -6.44
N MET A 46 1.10 9.97 -5.97
CA MET A 46 0.16 9.58 -4.94
C MET A 46 0.90 9.06 -3.70
N ASP A 47 0.46 9.48 -2.52
CA ASP A 47 0.99 9.00 -1.25
C ASP A 47 0.31 7.69 -0.84
N GLY A 48 0.67 6.62 -1.55
CA GLY A 48 0.06 5.31 -1.40
C GLY A 48 0.48 4.39 -2.53
N TRP A 49 -0.25 3.29 -2.71
CA TRP A 49 0.00 2.31 -3.75
C TRP A 49 -1.05 2.39 -4.86
N GLU A 50 -0.61 2.51 -6.11
CA GLU A 50 -1.51 2.52 -7.26
C GLU A 50 -0.98 1.67 -8.43
N SER A 51 -1.79 0.71 -8.85
CA SER A 51 -1.53 -0.19 -9.98
C SER A 51 -2.24 0.27 -11.25
N ARG A 52 -1.90 -0.34 -12.40
CA ARG A 52 -2.66 -0.13 -13.63
C ARG A 52 -4.06 -0.72 -13.51
N ARG A 53 -5.01 -0.09 -14.20
CA ARG A 53 -6.36 -0.64 -14.33
C ARG A 53 -6.34 -2.04 -14.97
N ARG A 54 -6.80 -3.04 -14.22
CA ARG A 54 -6.90 -4.42 -14.70
C ARG A 54 -8.21 -4.71 -15.42
N ARG A 55 -8.16 -5.66 -16.36
CA ARG A 55 -9.30 -6.14 -17.16
C ARG A 55 -9.34 -7.67 -17.29
N ASP A 56 -8.44 -8.36 -16.60
CA ASP A 56 -8.25 -9.82 -16.69
C ASP A 56 -8.96 -10.58 -15.55
N GLY A 57 -9.74 -9.89 -14.72
CA GLY A 57 -10.53 -10.51 -13.63
C GLY A 57 -9.70 -10.96 -12.43
N LYS A 58 -8.44 -10.53 -12.31
CA LYS A 58 -7.54 -10.84 -11.20
C LYS A 58 -7.32 -9.62 -10.30
N ASN A 59 -6.74 -9.86 -9.13
CA ASN A 59 -6.41 -8.83 -8.15
C ASN A 59 -4.92 -8.50 -8.18
N ASP A 60 -4.59 -7.25 -7.85
CA ASP A 60 -3.24 -6.87 -7.46
C ASP A 60 -2.99 -7.21 -5.99
N PHE A 61 -1.73 -7.49 -5.66
CA PHE A 61 -1.32 -7.84 -4.31
C PHE A 61 0.13 -7.41 -4.05
N CYS A 62 0.44 -7.18 -2.78
CA CYS A 62 1.81 -7.06 -2.31
C CYS A 62 2.02 -7.97 -1.10
N TYR A 63 3.26 -8.40 -0.89
CA TYR A 63 3.68 -9.12 0.30
C TYR A 63 4.44 -8.17 1.21
N ILE A 64 3.96 -8.02 2.44
CA ILE A 64 4.57 -7.17 3.45
C ILE A 64 5.23 -8.06 4.51
N ARG A 65 6.51 -7.81 4.77
CA ARG A 65 7.20 -8.35 5.94
C ARG A 65 7.05 -7.34 7.07
N LEU A 66 6.40 -7.75 8.15
CA LEU A 66 6.28 -6.94 9.36
C LEU A 66 7.65 -6.73 10.02
N GLY A 67 7.82 -5.58 10.67
CA GLY A 67 9.04 -5.24 11.39
C GLY A 67 9.35 -6.15 12.58
N SER A 68 8.30 -6.79 13.12
CA SER A 68 8.43 -7.77 14.21
C SER A 68 7.32 -8.81 14.15
N LYS A 69 7.62 -10.03 14.66
CA LYS A 69 6.62 -11.08 14.86
C LYS A 69 5.61 -10.61 15.91
N SER A 70 4.33 -10.60 15.53
CA SER A 70 3.28 -9.94 16.31
C SER A 70 1.97 -10.71 16.25
N VAL A 71 1.14 -10.54 17.28
CA VAL A 71 -0.31 -10.83 17.21
C VAL A 71 -0.99 -9.61 16.62
N ILE A 72 -1.88 -9.80 15.66
CA ILE A 72 -2.58 -8.70 14.98
C ILE A 72 -3.99 -8.59 15.54
N ASP A 73 -4.29 -7.42 16.11
CA ASP A 73 -5.61 -7.12 16.66
C ASP A 73 -6.53 -6.52 15.57
N ASP A 74 -6.01 -5.57 14.79
CA ASP A 74 -6.76 -4.81 13.80
C ASP A 74 -5.92 -4.46 12.56
N PHE A 75 -6.61 -4.07 11.49
CA PHE A 75 -6.01 -3.50 10.28
C PHE A 75 -6.63 -2.14 9.98
N ASN A 76 -5.79 -1.17 9.57
CA ASN A 76 -6.25 0.08 8.99
C ASN A 76 -5.90 0.07 7.50
N ILE A 77 -6.92 0.19 6.64
CA ILE A 77 -6.73 0.43 5.22
C ILE A 77 -7.18 1.85 4.93
N ASP A 78 -6.20 2.72 4.70
CA ASP A 78 -6.44 4.10 4.33
C ASP A 78 -6.48 4.24 2.80
N THR A 79 -7.58 4.80 2.29
CA THR A 79 -7.76 5.11 0.86
C THR A 79 -7.84 6.61 0.62
N SER A 80 -7.29 7.42 1.52
CA SER A 80 -7.23 8.88 1.39
C SER A 80 -6.67 9.29 0.03
N HIS A 81 -7.29 10.32 -0.55
CA HIS A 81 -6.93 10.92 -1.85
C HIS A 81 -7.16 10.04 -3.09
N PHE A 82 -7.51 8.75 -2.94
CA PHE A 82 -7.93 7.88 -4.04
C PHE A 82 -9.43 8.05 -4.35
N THR A 83 -9.83 9.21 -4.86
CA THR A 83 -11.26 9.55 -5.07
C THR A 83 -11.80 8.99 -6.38
N GLY A 84 -12.22 7.73 -6.36
CA GLY A 84 -12.86 7.03 -7.48
C GLY A 84 -12.03 5.90 -8.10
N ASN A 85 -10.75 5.81 -7.73
CA ASN A 85 -9.83 4.72 -8.06
C ASN A 85 -9.38 3.91 -6.83
N TYR A 86 -9.97 4.16 -5.65
CA TYR A 86 -9.74 3.34 -4.46
C TYR A 86 -10.02 1.85 -4.72
N ALA A 87 -9.34 0.98 -3.98
CA ALA A 87 -9.57 -0.46 -4.06
C ALA A 87 -11.03 -0.78 -3.68
N PRO A 88 -11.83 -1.39 -4.58
CA PRO A 88 -13.25 -1.64 -4.31
C PRO A 88 -13.48 -2.73 -3.25
N ALA A 89 -12.50 -3.61 -3.04
CA ALA A 89 -12.50 -4.64 -2.02
C ALA A 89 -11.06 -5.07 -1.74
N ILE A 90 -10.82 -5.57 -0.53
CA ILE A 90 -9.50 -5.98 -0.05
C ILE A 90 -9.63 -7.31 0.68
N SER A 91 -8.62 -8.17 0.54
CA SER A 91 -8.42 -9.34 1.39
C SER A 91 -7.03 -9.28 2.02
N ILE A 92 -6.91 -9.78 3.25
CA ILE A 92 -5.66 -9.82 3.98
C ILE A 92 -5.39 -11.26 4.37
N LEU A 93 -4.18 -11.74 4.04
CA LEU A 93 -3.70 -13.05 4.42
C LEU A 93 -2.45 -12.87 5.29
N GLY A 94 -2.35 -13.67 6.35
CA GLY A 94 -1.20 -13.70 7.24
C GLY A 94 -0.50 -15.04 7.18
N CYS A 95 0.82 -15.04 7.31
CA CYS A 95 1.60 -16.23 7.60
C CYS A 95 2.66 -15.90 8.66
N CYS A 96 3.06 -16.92 9.42
CA CYS A 96 4.21 -16.84 10.30
C CYS A 96 5.13 -18.00 9.95
N ALA A 97 6.36 -17.68 9.52
CA ALA A 97 7.44 -18.64 9.35
C ALA A 97 8.38 -18.61 10.55
#